data_AF-A0A5C6A6L1-F1
#
_entry.id   AF-A0A5C6A6L1-F1
#
_cell.length_a   1.000
_cell.length_b   1.000
_cell.length_c   1.000
_cell.angle_alpha   90.00
_cell.angle_beta   90.00
_cell.angle_gamma   90.00
#
_symmetry.space_group_name_H-M   'P 1'
#
loop_
_entity.id
_entity.type
_entity.pdbx_description
1 polymer ?
#
loop_
_entity_poly.entity_id
_entity_poly.type
_entity_poly.pdbx_seq_one_letter_code
_entity_poly.pdbx_strand_id
1 'polypeptide(L)'
;MGDDELKLTSPLHLVTGGWDCWRCGSQMEVVAILCENTAEPDMGSFILSSTATLPIHVVEFVQRRCPTFRLTFSKTVRAEYYANNCPNCGVISGDFFLHSEPGAPFFPTEEDEARSLTLEQIPLSEPVIIDSGCGYGTGELILQFAKRINRDNDFAPKSVTEQSDAPKSPVGGEFES
;
A
#
# COMPACT_ATOMS: atom_id res chain seq x y z
N MET A 1 -10.88 -23.65 3.01
CA MET A 1 -10.83 -22.28 3.55
C MET A 1 -12.10 -21.64 3.07
N GLY A 2 -12.86 -21.01 3.97
CA GLY A 2 -14.20 -20.50 3.62
C GLY A 2 -14.11 -19.56 2.43
N ASP A 3 -15.00 -19.76 1.47
CA ASP A 3 -15.19 -18.89 0.31
C ASP A 3 -15.78 -17.56 0.80
N ASP A 4 -15.00 -16.75 1.52
CA ASP A 4 -15.46 -15.45 2.01
C ASP A 4 -15.32 -14.44 0.87
N GLU A 5 -16.30 -14.48 -0.04
CA GLU A 5 -16.48 -13.45 -1.06
C GLU A 5 -16.90 -12.14 -0.39
N LEU A 6 -16.03 -11.13 -0.46
CA LEU A 6 -16.30 -9.79 0.05
C LEU A 6 -16.62 -8.83 -1.10
N LYS A 7 -17.63 -7.99 -0.89
CA LYS A 7 -17.96 -6.90 -1.80
C LYS A 7 -17.24 -5.64 -1.36
N LEU A 8 -16.29 -5.16 -2.15
CA LEU A 8 -15.68 -3.85 -1.94
C LEU A 8 -16.54 -2.75 -2.55
N THR A 9 -16.74 -1.69 -1.79
CA THR A 9 -17.39 -0.45 -2.23
C THR A 9 -16.51 0.75 -1.88
N SER A 10 -16.64 1.82 -2.66
CA SER A 10 -16.03 3.11 -2.33
C SER A 10 -16.80 3.78 -1.16
N PRO A 11 -16.12 4.50 -0.24
CA PRO A 11 -14.69 4.76 -0.20
C PRO A 11 -13.86 3.56 0.30
N LEU A 12 -12.71 3.36 -0.34
CA LEU A 12 -11.67 2.45 0.11
C LEU A 12 -10.33 3.19 0.14
N HIS A 13 -9.44 2.80 1.04
CA HIS A 13 -8.18 3.49 1.29
C HIS A 13 -7.01 2.50 1.35
N LEU A 14 -5.89 2.91 0.81
CA LEU A 14 -4.60 2.32 1.08
C LEU A 14 -4.08 2.89 2.40
N VAL A 15 -3.99 2.05 3.42
CA VAL A 15 -3.31 2.34 4.68
C VAL A 15 -1.84 2.03 4.50
N THR A 16 -0.94 2.96 4.82
CA THR A 16 0.52 2.71 4.81
C THR A 16 1.11 3.00 6.19
N GLY A 17 1.99 2.12 6.67
CA GLY A 17 2.73 2.25 7.93
C GLY A 17 4.16 1.72 7.84
N GLY A 18 4.97 1.97 8.86
CA GLY A 18 6.32 1.43 8.99
C GLY A 18 6.35 0.15 9.84
N TRP A 19 7.22 -0.80 9.49
CA TRP A 19 7.38 -2.04 10.23
C TRP A 19 8.79 -2.60 10.10
N ASP A 20 9.29 -3.22 11.17
CA ASP A 20 10.57 -3.92 11.15
C ASP A 20 10.41 -5.35 10.61
N CYS A 21 11.26 -5.72 9.65
CA CYS A 21 11.25 -7.09 9.14
C CYS A 21 11.70 -8.09 10.23
N TRP A 22 10.83 -9.04 10.58
CA TRP A 22 11.11 -10.07 11.59
C TRP A 22 12.35 -10.94 11.28
N ARG A 23 12.75 -11.05 10.01
CA ARG A 23 13.89 -11.87 9.60
C ARG A 23 15.21 -11.11 9.60
N CYS A 24 15.26 -9.95 8.96
CA CYS A 24 16.51 -9.22 8.75
C CYS A 24 16.60 -7.88 9.49
N GLY A 25 15.56 -7.47 10.21
CA GLY A 25 15.52 -6.22 10.97
C GLY A 25 15.53 -4.95 10.13
N SER A 26 15.36 -5.04 8.81
CA SER A 26 15.27 -3.84 7.97
C SER A 26 13.91 -3.18 8.16
N GLN A 27 13.92 -1.86 8.34
CA GLN A 27 12.70 -1.06 8.28
C GLN A 27 12.06 -1.18 6.89
N MET A 28 10.75 -1.40 6.84
CA MET A 28 9.98 -1.50 5.60
C MET A 28 8.66 -0.77 5.71
N GLU A 29 8.15 -0.30 4.57
CA GLU A 29 6.76 0.11 4.46
C GLU A 29 5.88 -1.14 4.33
N VAL A 30 4.77 -1.14 5.05
CA VAL A 30 3.70 -2.12 4.94
C VAL A 30 2.41 -1.43 4.55
N VAL A 31 1.57 -2.13 3.80
CA VAL A 31 0.30 -1.63 3.32
C VAL A 31 -0.85 -2.58 3.61
N ALA A 32 -2.03 -2.01 3.80
CA ALA A 32 -3.30 -2.73 3.89
C ALA A 32 -4.43 -1.92 3.23
N ILE A 33 -5.52 -2.59 2.89
CA ILE A 33 -6.68 -1.97 2.27
C ILE A 33 -7.80 -1.86 3.30
N LEU A 34 -8.26 -0.63 3.55
CA LEU A 34 -9.35 -0.32 4.48
C LEU A 34 -10.60 0.09 3.70
N CYS A 35 -11.74 -0.55 3.98
CA CYS A 35 -13.03 -0.17 3.43
C CYS A 35 -13.87 0.53 4.51
N GLU A 36 -14.46 1.68 4.16
CA GLU A 36 -15.38 2.39 5.06
C GLU A 36 -16.73 1.67 5.21
N ASN A 37 -17.06 0.73 4.31
CA ASN A 37 -18.29 -0.06 4.32
C ASN A 37 -19.58 0.77 4.35
N THR A 38 -19.65 1.83 3.54
CA THR A 38 -20.80 2.75 3.49
C THR A 38 -22.10 2.07 3.04
N ALA A 39 -22.03 0.89 2.41
CA ALA A 39 -23.18 0.09 2.02
C ALA A 39 -23.85 -0.64 3.20
N GLU A 40 -23.07 -1.02 4.22
CA GLU A 40 -23.54 -1.73 5.41
C GLU A 40 -22.97 -1.05 6.68
N PRO A 41 -23.40 0.20 6.97
CA PRO A 41 -22.78 1.03 8.02
C PRO A 41 -22.86 0.42 9.42
N ASP A 42 -23.87 -0.41 9.69
CA ASP A 42 -24.03 -1.11 10.98
C ASP A 42 -22.92 -2.12 11.25
N MET A 43 -22.29 -2.65 10.20
CA MET A 43 -21.14 -3.55 10.31
C MET A 43 -19.82 -2.78 10.54
N GLY A 44 -19.82 -1.47 10.27
CA GLY A 44 -18.65 -0.60 10.39
C GLY A 44 -17.57 -0.87 9.33
N SER A 45 -16.50 -0.09 9.42
CA SER A 45 -15.34 -0.21 8.54
C SER A 45 -14.56 -1.51 8.81
N PHE A 46 -13.95 -2.04 7.75
CA PHE A 46 -13.16 -3.27 7.83
C PHE A 46 -11.87 -3.16 7.04
N ILE A 47 -10.82 -3.80 7.54
CA ILE A 47 -9.52 -3.89 6.88
C ILE A 47 -9.34 -5.27 6.26
N LEU A 48 -8.90 -5.33 5.01
CA LEU A 48 -8.67 -6.59 4.33
C LEU A 48 -7.47 -7.33 4.90
N SER A 49 -7.60 -8.65 4.97
CA SER A 49 -6.54 -9.58 5.33
C SER A 49 -6.65 -10.84 4.47
N SER A 50 -5.53 -11.52 4.26
CA SER A 50 -5.46 -12.79 3.53
C SER A 50 -6.17 -12.74 2.17
N THR A 51 -6.03 -11.61 1.48
CA THR A 51 -6.70 -11.31 0.21
C THR A 51 -6.12 -12.13 -0.92
N ALA A 52 -6.88 -13.10 -1.43
CA ALA A 52 -6.46 -13.96 -2.54
C ALA A 52 -6.66 -13.29 -3.90
N THR A 53 -7.71 -12.47 -4.07
CA THR A 53 -8.01 -11.80 -5.34
C THR A 53 -8.22 -10.30 -5.17
N LEU A 54 -7.70 -9.51 -6.11
CA LEU A 54 -7.92 -8.07 -6.19
C LEU A 54 -8.06 -7.65 -7.66
N PRO A 55 -8.89 -6.63 -7.98
CA PRO A 55 -8.91 -6.06 -9.31
C PRO A 55 -7.56 -5.50 -9.71
N ILE A 56 -7.17 -5.68 -10.98
CA ILE A 56 -5.86 -5.25 -11.48
C ILE A 56 -5.56 -3.77 -11.22
N HIS A 57 -6.55 -2.88 -11.36
CA HIS A 57 -6.36 -1.44 -11.12
C HIS A 57 -6.08 -1.12 -9.64
N VAL A 58 -6.65 -1.89 -8.70
CA VAL A 58 -6.33 -1.78 -7.27
C VAL A 58 -4.91 -2.27 -7.02
N VAL A 59 -4.55 -3.42 -7.59
CA VAL A 59 -3.18 -3.97 -7.49
C VAL A 59 -2.15 -2.98 -8.02
N GLU A 60 -2.36 -2.41 -9.20
CA GLU A 60 -1.49 -1.40 -9.81
C GLU A 60 -1.41 -0.12 -8.97
N PHE A 61 -2.54 0.31 -8.38
CA PHE A 61 -2.55 1.46 -7.47
C PHE A 61 -1.66 1.21 -6.25
N VAL A 62 -1.80 0.04 -5.63
CA VAL A 62 -1.02 -0.37 -4.45
C VAL A 62 0.45 -0.56 -4.81
N GLN A 63 0.76 -1.30 -5.87
CA GLN A 63 2.13 -1.63 -6.26
C GLN A 63 2.94 -0.45 -6.77
N ARG A 64 2.30 0.59 -7.33
CA ARG A 64 2.99 1.86 -7.62
C ARG A 64 3.54 2.51 -6.35
N ARG A 65 2.88 2.30 -5.20
CA ARG A 65 3.23 2.89 -3.89
C ARG A 65 4.07 1.95 -3.04
N CYS A 66 3.78 0.65 -3.07
CA CYS A 66 4.50 -0.40 -2.38
C CYS A 66 4.76 -1.58 -3.35
N PRO A 67 5.84 -1.53 -4.16
CA PRO A 67 6.12 -2.55 -5.18
C PRO A 67 6.32 -3.97 -4.63
N THR A 68 6.58 -4.10 -3.34
CA THR A 68 6.78 -5.40 -2.70
C THR A 68 5.49 -6.06 -2.23
N PHE A 69 4.35 -5.35 -2.27
CA PHE A 69 3.04 -5.94 -2.04
C PHE A 69 2.64 -6.81 -3.23
N ARG A 70 2.63 -8.13 -3.07
CA ARG A 70 2.42 -9.06 -4.18
C ARG A 70 1.81 -10.38 -3.74
N LEU A 71 1.17 -11.07 -4.67
CA LEU A 71 0.69 -12.42 -4.48
C LEU A 71 1.87 -13.33 -4.12
N THR A 72 1.83 -13.93 -2.92
CA THR A 72 2.90 -14.80 -2.41
C THR A 72 2.32 -16.02 -1.71
N PHE A 73 2.86 -17.20 -2.00
CA PHE A 73 2.53 -18.43 -1.28
C PHE A 73 3.06 -18.41 0.16
N SER A 74 2.16 -18.51 1.14
CA SER A 74 2.50 -18.69 2.54
C SER A 74 2.52 -20.17 2.90
N LYS A 75 3.65 -20.65 3.43
CA LYS A 75 3.77 -22.04 3.92
C LYS A 75 2.93 -22.30 5.18
N THR A 76 2.76 -21.28 6.02
CA THR A 76 2.01 -21.38 7.27
C THR A 76 0.51 -21.51 6.99
N VAL A 77 -0.01 -20.68 6.09
CA VAL A 77 -1.43 -20.68 5.71
C VAL A 77 -1.71 -21.72 4.61
N ARG A 78 -0.68 -22.15 3.86
CA ARG A 78 -0.77 -23.09 2.73
C ARG A 78 -1.65 -22.58 1.58
N ALA A 79 -1.66 -21.27 1.36
CA ALA A 79 -2.38 -20.58 0.30
C ALA A 79 -1.57 -19.39 -0.23
N GLU A 80 -1.93 -18.89 -1.41
CA GLU A 80 -1.42 -17.63 -1.96
C GLU A 80 -2.37 -16.49 -1.59
N TYR A 81 -1.79 -15.35 -1.21
CA TYR A 81 -2.53 -14.12 -1.00
C TYR A 81 -1.61 -12.93 -1.23
N TYR A 82 -2.19 -11.76 -1.47
CA TYR A 82 -1.47 -10.51 -1.59
C TYR A 82 -0.88 -10.14 -0.22
N ALA A 83 0.44 -10.21 -0.14
CA ALA A 83 1.16 -10.06 1.11
C ALA A 83 2.17 -8.92 1.05
N ASN A 84 2.49 -8.37 2.21
CA ASN A 84 3.62 -7.47 2.38
C ASN A 84 4.92 -8.28 2.40
N ASN A 85 5.84 -7.99 1.49
CA ASN A 85 7.16 -8.62 1.48
C ASN A 85 8.25 -7.61 1.83
N CYS A 86 9.23 -8.07 2.60
CA CYS A 86 10.42 -7.27 2.89
C CYS A 86 11.16 -6.91 1.58
N PRO A 87 11.46 -5.64 1.30
CA PRO A 87 12.22 -5.24 0.12
C PRO A 87 13.67 -5.73 0.16
N ASN A 88 14.22 -5.98 1.36
CA ASN A 88 15.61 -6.40 1.52
C ASN A 88 15.80 -7.92 1.41
N CYS A 89 15.00 -8.72 2.12
CA CYS A 89 15.18 -10.18 2.17
C CYS A 89 14.04 -10.98 1.52
N GLY A 90 12.97 -10.32 1.05
CA GLY A 90 11.87 -10.94 0.32
C GLY A 90 10.87 -11.75 1.17
N VAL A 91 11.12 -11.91 2.47
CA VAL A 91 10.23 -12.66 3.37
C VAL A 91 8.86 -11.98 3.50
N ILE A 92 7.82 -12.79 3.72
CA ILE A 92 6.48 -12.31 4.02
C ILE A 92 6.43 -11.75 5.44
N SER A 93 5.84 -10.57 5.60
CA SER A 93 5.27 -10.08 6.86
C SER A 93 3.82 -10.54 6.90
N GLY A 94 3.56 -11.62 7.63
CA GLY A 94 2.26 -12.30 7.62
C GLY A 94 1.17 -11.50 8.33
N ASP A 95 -0.08 -11.65 7.90
CA ASP A 95 -1.20 -10.82 8.37
C ASP A 95 -1.41 -10.89 9.88
N PHE A 96 -1.15 -12.05 10.48
CA PHE A 96 -1.21 -12.19 11.94
C PHE A 96 -0.37 -11.12 12.67
N PHE A 97 0.85 -10.87 12.20
CA PHE A 97 1.75 -9.87 12.80
C PHE A 97 1.41 -8.44 12.43
N LEU A 98 0.63 -8.24 11.36
CA LEU A 98 0.27 -6.90 10.89
C LEU A 98 -1.11 -6.45 11.39
N HIS A 99 -2.01 -7.39 11.68
CA HIS A 99 -3.43 -7.13 11.94
C HIS A 99 -3.97 -7.69 13.25
N SER A 100 -3.25 -8.53 14.00
CA SER A 100 -3.85 -9.31 15.09
C SER A 100 -3.28 -9.07 16.48
N GLU A 101 -2.24 -8.25 16.62
CA GLU A 101 -1.61 -7.97 17.92
C GLU A 101 -1.58 -6.46 18.23
N PRO A 102 -1.84 -6.03 19.49
CA PRO A 102 -1.59 -4.65 19.90
C PRO A 102 -0.18 -4.17 19.54
N GLY A 103 -0.09 -2.98 18.95
CA GLY A 103 1.16 -2.43 18.44
C GLY A 103 1.50 -2.86 17.00
N ALA A 104 0.73 -3.77 16.40
CA ALA A 104 0.85 -4.04 14.97
C ALA A 104 0.33 -2.87 14.12
N PRO A 105 0.85 -2.62 12.91
CA PRO A 105 0.56 -1.42 12.13
C PRO A 105 -0.92 -1.27 11.77
N PHE A 106 -1.64 -2.39 11.62
CA PHE A 106 -3.06 -2.41 11.25
C PHE A 106 -3.97 -2.89 12.37
N PHE A 107 -3.45 -2.90 13.60
CA PHE A 107 -4.22 -3.06 14.83
C PHE A 107 -3.86 -1.94 15.83
N PRO A 108 -4.07 -0.66 15.45
CA PRO A 108 -3.84 0.42 16.38
C PRO A 108 -4.86 0.34 17.52
N THR A 109 -4.36 0.50 18.73
CA THR A 109 -5.12 0.52 19.97
C THR A 109 -5.21 1.93 20.57
N GLU A 110 -4.33 2.83 20.13
CA GLU A 110 -4.22 4.22 20.59
C GLU A 110 -4.20 5.22 19.42
N GLU A 111 -4.61 6.47 19.67
CA GLU A 111 -4.64 7.52 18.63
C GLU A 111 -3.26 7.75 18.00
N ASP A 112 -2.19 7.77 18.81
CA ASP A 112 -0.84 8.04 18.34
C ASP A 112 -0.33 6.97 17.37
N GLU A 113 -0.73 5.71 17.58
CA GLU A 113 -0.45 4.61 16.65
C GLU A 113 -1.16 4.87 15.31
N ALA A 114 -2.44 5.25 15.34
CA ALA A 114 -3.19 5.60 14.14
C ALA A 114 -2.63 6.85 13.42
N ARG A 115 -2.15 7.87 14.15
CA ARG A 115 -1.52 9.09 13.60
C ARG A 115 -0.19 8.81 12.90
N SER A 116 0.46 7.67 13.19
CA SER A 116 1.66 7.23 12.51
C SER A 116 1.38 6.71 11.09
N LEU A 117 0.14 6.31 10.81
CA LEU A 117 -0.30 5.79 9.53
C LEU A 117 -0.68 6.90 8.55
N THR A 118 -0.72 6.54 7.27
CA THR A 118 -1.27 7.38 6.21
C THR A 118 -2.43 6.68 5.51
N LEU A 119 -3.39 7.48 5.04
CA LEU A 119 -4.54 7.06 4.25
C LEU A 119 -4.51 7.71 2.89
N GLU A 120 -4.65 6.90 1.85
CA GLU A 120 -4.79 7.38 0.49
C GLU A 120 -5.96 6.68 -0.19
N GLN A 121 -6.88 7.46 -0.73
CA GLN A 121 -8.08 6.90 -1.35
C GLN A 121 -7.72 6.12 -2.62
N ILE A 122 -8.15 4.87 -2.71
CA ILE A 122 -7.99 4.07 -3.92
C ILE A 122 -9.19 4.37 -4.83
N PRO A 123 -8.97 4.76 -6.09
CA PRO A 123 -10.05 5.00 -7.03
C PRO A 123 -10.74 3.67 -7.36
N LEU A 124 -12.01 3.57 -6.97
CA LEU A 124 -12.89 2.45 -7.30
C LEU A 124 -14.20 3.02 -7.87
N SER A 125 -14.44 2.78 -9.16
CA SER A 125 -15.60 3.32 -9.88
C SER A 125 -16.87 2.51 -9.68
N GLU A 126 -16.73 1.21 -9.42
CA GLU A 126 -17.85 0.28 -9.27
C GLU A 126 -17.55 -0.76 -8.19
N PRO A 127 -18.57 -1.32 -7.52
CA PRO A 127 -18.35 -2.38 -6.56
C PRO A 127 -17.72 -3.62 -7.20
N VAL A 128 -16.82 -4.28 -6.48
CA VAL A 128 -16.11 -5.48 -6.95
C VAL A 128 -16.23 -6.59 -5.92
N ILE A 129 -16.32 -7.83 -6.39
CA ILE A 129 -16.25 -9.02 -5.53
C ILE A 129 -14.81 -9.52 -5.48
N ILE A 130 -14.33 -9.82 -4.29
CA ILE A 130 -13.00 -10.34 -4.03
C ILE A 130 -13.07 -11.55 -3.10
N ASP A 131 -12.04 -12.37 -3.12
CA ASP A 131 -11.79 -13.45 -2.16
C ASP A 131 -10.80 -12.91 -1.13
N SER A 132 -11.28 -12.69 0.10
CA SER A 132 -10.48 -12.08 1.15
C SER A 132 -11.08 -12.32 2.53
N GLY A 133 -10.21 -12.48 3.52
CA GLY A 133 -10.59 -12.23 4.91
C GLY A 133 -10.70 -10.73 5.19
N CYS A 134 -11.27 -10.40 6.34
CA CYS A 134 -11.27 -9.03 6.87
C CYS A 134 -11.25 -9.00 8.40
N GLY A 135 -10.84 -7.86 8.95
CA GLY A 135 -10.92 -7.53 10.37
C GLY A 135 -11.77 -6.30 10.60
N TYR A 136 -12.60 -6.32 11.64
CA TYR A 136 -13.45 -5.20 12.06
C TYR A 136 -12.92 -4.54 13.34
N GLY A 137 -13.36 -3.31 13.60
CA GLY A 137 -13.17 -2.63 14.89
C GLY A 137 -11.94 -1.72 14.99
N THR A 138 -10.93 -1.90 14.13
CA THR A 138 -9.73 -1.02 14.10
C THR A 138 -9.84 0.09 13.05
N GLY A 139 -10.72 -0.09 12.05
CA GLY A 139 -10.85 0.82 10.91
C GLY A 139 -11.23 2.24 11.30
N GLU A 140 -12.12 2.41 12.27
CA GLU A 140 -12.62 3.74 12.68
C GLU A 140 -11.50 4.61 13.26
N LEU A 141 -10.65 4.04 14.10
CA LEU A 141 -9.51 4.74 14.70
C LEU A 141 -8.54 5.21 13.60
N ILE A 142 -8.29 4.37 12.60
CA ILE A 142 -7.46 4.71 11.44
C ILE A 142 -8.13 5.84 10.64
N LEU A 143 -9.42 5.72 10.30
CA LEU A 143 -10.16 6.72 9.51
C LEU A 143 -10.18 8.11 10.17
N GLN A 144 -10.24 8.14 11.50
CA GLN A 144 -10.30 9.36 12.29
C GLN A 144 -8.93 10.05 12.44
N PHE A 145 -7.85 9.29 12.62
CA PHE A 145 -6.57 9.86 13.08
C PHE A 145 -5.40 9.73 12.10
N ALA A 146 -5.46 8.81 11.14
CA ALA A 146 -4.39 8.66 10.15
C ALA A 146 -4.29 9.87 9.21
N LYS A 147 -3.08 10.16 8.73
CA LYS A 147 -2.83 11.32 7.88
C LYS A 147 -3.33 11.06 6.46
N ARG A 148 -4.30 11.84 6.00
CA ARG A 148 -4.78 11.75 4.61
C ARG A 148 -3.77 12.37 3.65
N ILE A 149 -3.40 11.62 2.63
CA ILE A 149 -2.43 12.01 1.59
C ILE A 149 -3.00 11.77 0.19
N ASN A 150 -2.41 12.42 -0.80
CA ASN A 150 -2.63 12.13 -2.22
C ASN A 150 -1.27 12.18 -2.93
N ARG A 151 -0.75 11.01 -3.33
CA ARG A 151 0.58 10.84 -3.94
C ARG A 151 0.54 10.88 -5.47
N ASP A 152 -0.59 11.17 -6.10
CA ASP A 152 -0.67 11.20 -7.57
C ASP A 152 0.22 12.29 -8.19
N ASN A 153 0.65 13.29 -7.40
CA ASN A 153 1.59 14.32 -7.85
C ASN A 153 3.07 13.85 -7.90
N ASP A 154 3.43 12.77 -7.20
CA ASP A 154 4.81 12.24 -7.14
C ASP A 154 5.14 11.29 -8.31
N PHE A 155 4.12 10.77 -8.98
CA PHE A 155 4.25 9.85 -10.13
C PHE A 155 3.96 10.52 -11.48
N ALA A 156 3.71 11.84 -11.50
CA ALA A 156 3.68 12.58 -12.76
C ALA A 156 5.05 12.39 -13.46
N PRO A 157 5.08 12.11 -14.79
CA PRO A 157 6.33 12.03 -15.51
C PRO A 157 7.06 13.35 -15.33
N LYS A 158 8.26 13.34 -14.73
CA LYS A 158 9.12 14.51 -14.69
C LYS A 158 9.29 14.96 -16.14
N SER A 159 8.82 16.17 -16.45
CA SER A 159 9.01 16.79 -17.75
C SER A 159 10.50 16.72 -18.08
N VAL A 160 10.84 15.98 -19.13
CA VAL A 160 12.19 15.94 -19.66
C VAL A 160 12.49 17.34 -20.18
N THR A 161 13.29 18.10 -19.44
CA THR A 161 13.86 19.34 -19.96
C THR A 161 14.86 18.93 -21.03
N GLU A 162 14.50 19.10 -22.31
CA GLU A 162 15.44 19.04 -23.43
C GLU A 162 16.54 20.08 -23.19
N GLN A 163 17.73 19.63 -22.75
CA GLN A 163 18.95 20.38 -22.94
C GLN A 163 19.43 20.11 -24.37
N SER A 164 19.19 21.07 -25.24
CA SER A 164 19.80 21.16 -26.56
C SER A 164 21.27 21.56 -26.40
N ASP A 165 22.16 20.57 -26.30
CA ASP A 165 23.59 20.77 -26.49
C ASP A 165 23.87 21.04 -27.97
N ALA A 166 23.97 22.33 -28.33
CA ALA A 166 24.54 22.75 -29.59
C ALA A 166 26.08 22.57 -29.54
N PRO A 167 26.72 21.92 -30.53
CA PRO A 167 28.17 21.79 -30.55
C PRO A 167 28.84 23.15 -30.83
N LYS A 168 29.70 23.61 -29.92
CA LYS A 168 30.64 24.71 -30.20
C LYS A 168 31.73 24.19 -31.14
N SER A 169 31.73 24.69 -32.38
CA SER A 169 32.84 24.55 -33.32
C SER A 169 34.11 25.25 -32.77
N PRO A 170 35.31 24.70 -33.03
CA PRO A 170 36.56 25.38 -32.74
C PRO A 170 37.00 26.24 -33.94
N VAL A 171 37.40 27.49 -33.68
CA VAL A 171 38.25 28.31 -34.55
C VAL A 171 39.32 28.85 -33.60
N GLY A 172 40.54 28.31 -33.62
CA GLY A 172 41.60 28.67 -34.56
C GLY A 172 42.10 30.06 -34.16
N GLY A 173 43.21 30.23 -33.45
CA GLY A 173 44.57 29.82 -33.80
C GLY A 173 45.40 31.10 -33.84
N GLU A 174 46.43 31.15 -33.01
CA GLU A 174 47.34 32.27 -32.78
C GLU A 174 47.94 32.84 -34.07
N PHE A 175 48.13 34.16 -34.14
CA PHE A 175 49.28 34.75 -34.82
C PHE A 175 49.60 36.12 -34.20
N GLU A 176 50.68 36.15 -33.42
CA GLU A 176 51.39 37.36 -33.00
C GLU A 176 52.13 37.97 -34.19
N SER A 177 52.10 39.30 -34.30
CA SER A 177 53.10 40.16 -34.94
C SER A 177 52.94 41.58 -34.41
#